data_AF-A0A2V9SN54-F1
#
_entry.id   AF-A0A2V9SN54-F1
#
_cell.length_a   1.000
_cell.length_b   1.000
_cell.length_c   1.000
_cell.angle_alpha   90.00
_cell.angle_beta   90.00
_cell.angle_gamma   90.00
#
_symmetry.space_group_name_H-M   'P 1'
#
loop_
_entity.id
_entity.type
_entity.pdbx_description
1 polymer ?
#
loop_
_entity_poly.entity_id
_entity_poly.type
_entity_poly.pdbx_seq_one_letter_code
_entity_poly.pdbx_strand_id
1 'polypeptide(L)'
;MAEQLKLQRFLTLTLDPDKIEGDPVAHLRHTFNKLRTYLRRKFGSAPKYIAVLEFHDNGKPHLHVLIDRFIEQAWLSAAWEAIGGGRIVDIRFVDLNRVSHYLAKYLTVDLLLSAPKGVRRVTCSRGIVLLEKSAQGHMWTLLKANILYLYSSLFRLAVQLGYDEEGTLASFVVTKLTKEKKT
;
A
#
# COMPACT_ATOMS: atom_id res chain seq x y z
N MET A 1 2.15 -13.22 -9.88
CA MET A 1 0.88 -12.48 -9.67
C MET A 1 0.66 -11.36 -10.68
N ALA A 2 1.51 -10.33 -10.77
CA ALA A 2 1.32 -9.21 -11.72
C ALA A 2 1.33 -9.67 -13.19
N GLU A 3 2.17 -10.66 -13.53
CA GLU A 3 2.26 -11.27 -14.86
C GLU A 3 0.99 -12.03 -15.27
N GLN A 4 0.42 -12.81 -14.35
CA GLN A 4 -0.87 -13.50 -14.54
C GLN A 4 -2.04 -12.51 -14.72
N LEU A 5 -1.93 -11.32 -14.13
CA LEU A 5 -2.92 -10.24 -14.22
C LEU A 5 -2.62 -9.24 -15.34
N LYS A 6 -1.52 -9.43 -16.08
CA LYS A 6 -1.03 -8.56 -17.17
C LYS A 6 -0.93 -7.08 -16.79
N LEU A 7 -0.56 -6.77 -15.56
CA LEU A 7 -0.42 -5.40 -15.03
C LEU A 7 0.84 -4.70 -15.59
N GLN A 8 0.85 -4.43 -16.89
CA GLN A 8 2.02 -4.02 -17.66
C GLN A 8 2.01 -2.54 -18.06
N ARG A 9 0.98 -1.80 -17.66
CA ARG A 9 0.87 -0.37 -17.93
C ARG A 9 0.97 0.39 -16.62
N PHE A 10 1.90 1.33 -16.57
CA PHE A 10 2.07 2.21 -15.43
C PHE A 10 1.50 3.58 -15.74
N LEU A 11 0.60 4.01 -14.87
CA LEU A 11 -0.16 5.23 -14.98
C LEU A 11 0.19 6.13 -13.79
N THR A 12 0.53 7.39 -14.05
CA THR A 12 0.68 8.42 -13.02
C THR A 12 -0.44 9.44 -13.16
N LEU A 13 -1.28 9.54 -12.15
CA LEU A 13 -2.38 10.50 -12.06
C LEU A 13 -2.01 11.59 -11.06
N THR A 14 -2.10 12.84 -11.51
CA THR A 14 -1.88 14.03 -10.69
C THR A 14 -3.19 14.76 -10.46
N LEU A 15 -3.27 15.59 -9.42
CA LEU A 15 -4.39 16.52 -9.24
C LEU A 15 -3.99 17.92 -9.64
N ASP A 16 -4.97 18.70 -10.08
CA ASP A 16 -4.84 20.14 -10.26
C ASP A 16 -5.08 20.82 -8.91
N PRO A 17 -4.07 21.44 -8.27
CA PRO A 17 -4.19 22.02 -6.94
C PRO A 17 -5.31 23.07 -6.83
N ASP A 18 -5.52 23.82 -7.91
CA ASP A 18 -6.47 24.93 -7.95
C ASP A 18 -7.94 24.44 -8.03
N LYS A 19 -8.14 23.14 -8.29
CA LYS A 19 -9.45 22.49 -8.41
C LYS A 19 -9.80 21.61 -7.21
N ILE A 20 -8.99 21.61 -6.16
CA ILE A 20 -9.20 20.79 -4.96
C ILE A 20 -9.80 21.65 -3.86
N GLU A 21 -11.02 21.31 -3.46
CA GLU A 21 -11.63 21.82 -2.23
C GLU A 21 -11.62 20.71 -1.16
N GLY A 22 -11.12 21.00 0.04
CA GLY A 22 -11.08 20.06 1.16
C GLY A 22 -9.89 19.08 1.13
N ASP A 23 -10.11 17.83 1.58
CA ASP A 23 -9.05 16.81 1.69
C ASP A 23 -8.59 16.33 0.31
N PRO A 24 -7.34 16.62 -0.10
CA PRO A 24 -6.81 16.21 -1.40
C PRO A 24 -6.77 14.70 -1.61
N VAL A 25 -6.59 13.91 -0.54
CA VAL A 25 -6.55 12.45 -0.63
C VAL A 25 -7.95 11.89 -0.87
N ALA A 26 -8.95 12.40 -0.16
CA ALA A 26 -10.35 12.03 -0.37
C ALA A 26 -10.80 12.39 -1.80
N HIS A 27 -10.45 13.60 -2.26
CA HIS A 27 -10.72 14.04 -3.64
C HIS A 27 -10.07 13.12 -4.66
N LEU A 28 -8.77 12.81 -4.51
CA LEU A 28 -8.03 11.92 -5.41
C LEU A 28 -8.72 10.55 -5.54
N ARG A 29 -9.15 9.97 -4.42
CA ARG A 29 -9.84 8.67 -4.40
C ARG A 29 -11.21 8.72 -5.07
N HIS A 30 -11.96 9.78 -4.81
CA HIS A 30 -13.27 9.98 -5.43
C HIS A 30 -13.14 10.10 -6.95
N THR A 31 -12.22 10.95 -7.40
CA THR A 31 -11.89 11.14 -8.82
C THR A 31 -11.40 9.84 -9.45
N PHE A 32 -10.55 9.07 -8.76
CA PHE A 32 -10.11 7.75 -9.25
C PHE A 32 -11.25 6.74 -9.38
N ASN A 33 -12.22 6.74 -8.46
CA ASN A 33 -13.40 5.88 -8.57
C ASN A 33 -14.29 6.27 -9.75
N LYS A 34 -14.43 7.57 -10.05
CA LYS A 34 -15.10 8.05 -11.27
C LYS A 34 -14.34 7.61 -12.52
N LEU A 35 -13.01 7.72 -12.55
CA LEU A 35 -12.19 7.27 -13.68
C LEU A 35 -12.40 5.78 -13.95
N ARG A 36 -12.41 4.95 -12.90
CA ARG A 36 -12.70 3.51 -13.03
C ARG A 36 -14.07 3.23 -13.66
N THR A 37 -15.06 4.07 -13.36
CA THR A 37 -16.39 3.97 -14.01
C THR A 37 -16.32 4.33 -15.49
N TYR A 38 -15.56 5.36 -15.86
CA TYR A 38 -15.33 5.74 -17.26
C TYR A 38 -14.59 4.63 -18.03
N LEU A 39 -13.56 4.05 -17.42
CA LEU A 39 -12.81 2.93 -17.99
C LEU A 39 -13.71 1.70 -18.19
N ARG A 40 -14.57 1.39 -17.21
CA ARG A 40 -15.57 0.32 -17.35
C ARG A 40 -16.51 0.56 -18.53
N ARG A 41 -16.97 1.80 -18.73
CA ARG A 41 -17.83 2.17 -19.87
C ARG A 41 -17.09 2.05 -21.21
N LYS A 42 -15.83 2.50 -21.27
CA LYS A 42 -14.99 2.45 -22.49
C LYS A 42 -14.67 1.01 -22.92
N PHE A 43 -14.39 0.12 -21.97
CA PHE A 43 -13.88 -1.22 -22.25
C PHE A 43 -14.84 -2.37 -21.90
N GLY A 44 -16.10 -2.07 -21.55
CA GLY A 44 -17.11 -3.05 -21.11
C GLY A 44 -16.83 -3.76 -19.78
N SER A 45 -15.64 -3.57 -19.19
CA SER A 45 -15.20 -4.21 -17.96
C SER A 45 -14.30 -3.29 -17.15
N ALA A 46 -14.36 -3.40 -15.81
CA ALA A 46 -13.46 -2.64 -14.95
C ALA A 46 -12.03 -3.20 -15.08
N PRO A 47 -11.02 -2.35 -15.34
CA PRO A 47 -9.63 -2.80 -15.39
C PRO A 47 -9.16 -3.36 -14.06
N LYS A 48 -8.29 -4.37 -14.12
CA LYS A 48 -7.53 -4.81 -12.94
C LYS A 48 -6.42 -3.82 -12.66
N TYR A 49 -6.20 -3.52 -11.38
CA TYR A 49 -5.20 -2.53 -11.01
C TYR A 49 -4.60 -2.75 -9.63
N ILE A 50 -3.39 -2.20 -9.45
CA ILE A 50 -2.78 -1.90 -8.16
C ILE A 50 -2.47 -0.41 -8.17
N ALA A 51 -2.94 0.33 -7.17
CA ALA A 51 -2.75 1.77 -7.05
C ALA A 51 -2.05 2.08 -5.72
N VAL A 52 -1.00 2.90 -5.81
CA VAL A 52 -0.21 3.40 -4.68
C VAL A 52 -0.37 4.91 -4.61
N LEU A 53 -0.75 5.37 -3.42
CA LEU A 53 -0.79 6.79 -3.07
C LEU A 53 0.61 7.24 -2.65
N GLU A 54 1.13 8.23 -3.35
CA GLU A 54 2.41 8.87 -3.07
C GLU A 54 2.19 10.36 -2.81
N PHE A 55 3.05 10.94 -1.99
CA PHE A 55 3.09 12.37 -1.73
C PHE A 55 4.36 12.92 -2.33
N HIS A 56 4.24 13.93 -3.19
CA HIS A 56 5.39 14.70 -3.67
C HIS A 56 6.02 15.48 -2.51
N ASP A 57 7.24 16.00 -2.68
CA ASP A 57 7.94 16.81 -1.66
C ASP A 57 7.12 18.03 -1.21
N ASN A 58 6.22 18.53 -2.06
CA ASN A 58 5.30 19.63 -1.77
C ASN A 58 4.02 19.18 -1.03
N GLY A 59 3.97 17.95 -0.51
CA GLY A 59 2.82 17.38 0.20
C GLY A 59 1.60 17.05 -0.67
N LYS A 60 1.71 17.16 -2.00
CA LYS A 60 0.59 16.94 -2.92
C LYS A 60 0.44 15.45 -3.25
N PRO A 61 -0.77 14.86 -3.13
CA PRO A 61 -0.96 13.44 -3.36
C PRO A 61 -1.08 13.12 -4.85
N HIS A 62 -0.31 12.14 -5.31
CA HIS A 62 -0.35 11.59 -6.65
C HIS A 62 -0.71 10.11 -6.57
N LEU A 63 -1.31 9.56 -7.65
CA LEU A 63 -1.65 8.14 -7.71
C LEU A 63 -0.86 7.44 -8.80
N HIS A 64 -0.05 6.47 -8.38
CA HIS A 64 0.67 5.58 -9.25
C HIS A 64 -0.12 4.28 -9.40
N VAL A 65 -0.48 3.92 -10.63
CA VAL A 65 -1.41 2.84 -10.92
C VAL A 65 -0.80 1.89 -11.93
N LEU A 66 -0.66 0.62 -11.56
CA LEU A 66 -0.44 -0.45 -12.52
C LEU A 66 -1.78 -0.97 -13.00
N ILE A 67 -1.95 -1.09 -14.32
CA ILE A 67 -3.22 -1.45 -14.95
C ILE A 67 -3.00 -2.50 -16.05
N ASP A 68 -4.03 -3.34 -16.26
CA ASP A 68 -3.98 -4.52 -17.12
C ASP A 68 -4.07 -4.25 -18.63
N ARG A 69 -4.26 -2.98 -19.04
CA ARG A 69 -4.52 -2.62 -20.43
C ARG A 69 -3.99 -1.25 -20.79
N PHE A 70 -3.72 -1.08 -22.09
CA PHE A 70 -3.39 0.23 -22.63
C PHE A 70 -4.61 1.13 -22.66
N ILE A 71 -4.38 2.41 -22.37
CA ILE A 71 -5.35 3.48 -22.51
C ILE A 71 -4.63 4.58 -23.27
N GLU A 72 -5.25 5.07 -24.32
CA GLU A 72 -4.70 6.19 -25.08
C GLU A 72 -4.52 7.41 -24.17
N GLN A 73 -3.33 8.02 -24.21
CA GLN A 73 -2.95 9.10 -23.28
C GLN A 73 -3.83 10.34 -23.45
N ALA A 74 -4.17 10.73 -24.68
CA ALA A 74 -5.04 11.88 -24.94
C ALA A 74 -6.43 11.66 -24.35
N TRP A 75 -7.04 10.49 -24.62
CA TRP A 75 -8.32 10.12 -24.03
C TRP A 75 -8.25 10.09 -22.49
N LEU A 76 -7.19 9.53 -21.93
CA LEU A 76 -7.03 9.40 -20.49
C LEU A 76 -6.87 10.75 -19.80
N SER A 77 -6.08 11.65 -20.39
CA SER A 77 -5.88 13.01 -19.87
C SER A 77 -7.19 13.79 -19.89
N ALA A 78 -7.92 13.75 -21.02
CA ALA A 78 -9.23 14.39 -21.13
C ALA A 78 -10.27 13.80 -20.15
N ALA A 79 -10.32 12.48 -20.03
CA ALA A 79 -11.22 11.79 -19.11
C ALA A 79 -10.90 12.11 -17.64
N TRP A 80 -9.63 12.23 -17.28
CA TRP A 80 -9.17 12.53 -15.93
C TRP A 80 -9.44 14.00 -15.55
N GLU A 81 -9.15 14.93 -16.46
CA GLU A 81 -9.43 16.36 -16.27
C GLU A 81 -10.95 16.61 -16.12
N ALA A 82 -11.78 15.99 -16.97
CA ALA A 82 -13.23 16.18 -16.97
C ALA A 82 -13.94 15.76 -15.66
N ILE A 83 -13.29 14.93 -14.83
CA ILE A 83 -13.85 14.45 -13.56
C ILE A 83 -13.21 15.11 -12.33
N GLY A 84 -12.36 16.12 -12.53
CA GLY A 84 -11.71 16.89 -11.45
C GLY A 84 -10.27 16.48 -11.14
N GLY A 85 -9.61 15.74 -12.03
CA GLY A 85 -8.18 15.46 -11.97
C GLY A 85 -7.31 16.54 -12.60
N GLY A 86 -5.99 16.36 -12.55
CA GLY A 86 -5.02 17.18 -13.26
C GLY A 86 -4.97 16.89 -14.76
N ARG A 87 -4.52 17.85 -15.57
CA ARG A 87 -4.34 17.62 -17.00
C ARG A 87 -3.15 16.70 -17.31
N ILE A 88 -2.14 16.71 -16.44
CA ILE A 88 -0.90 15.96 -16.65
C ILE A 88 -1.09 14.51 -16.19
N VAL A 89 -1.20 13.62 -17.18
CA VAL A 89 -1.26 12.17 -16.98
C VAL A 89 -0.18 11.51 -17.83
N ASP A 90 0.51 10.55 -17.24
CA ASP A 90 1.51 9.72 -17.92
C ASP A 90 1.06 8.27 -17.93
N ILE A 91 1.16 7.60 -19.09
CA ILE A 91 0.94 6.16 -19.21
C ILE A 91 2.07 5.51 -20.02
N ARG A 92 2.77 4.56 -19.40
CA ARG A 92 3.90 3.87 -20.02
C ARG A 92 3.77 2.37 -19.93
N PHE A 93 4.41 1.66 -20.86
CA PHE A 93 4.61 0.22 -20.74
C PHE A 93 5.74 -0.05 -19.76
N VAL A 94 5.55 -1.03 -18.88
CA VAL A 94 6.57 -1.49 -17.93
C VAL A 94 6.68 -3.00 -18.02
N ASP A 95 7.90 -3.49 -18.16
CA ASP A 95 8.20 -4.92 -18.13
C ASP A 95 7.84 -5.49 -16.76
N LEU A 96 7.09 -6.60 -16.76
CA LEU A 96 6.59 -7.28 -15.56
C LEU A 96 7.69 -7.71 -14.59
N ASN A 97 8.88 -8.04 -15.10
CA ASN A 97 10.04 -8.34 -14.26
C ASN A 97 10.52 -7.10 -13.50
N ARG A 98 10.38 -5.92 -14.12
CA ARG A 98 10.65 -4.62 -13.49
C ARG A 98 9.49 -4.18 -12.61
N VAL A 99 8.24 -4.60 -12.88
CA VAL A 99 7.06 -4.22 -12.07
C VAL A 99 7.22 -4.62 -10.60
N SER A 100 7.79 -5.79 -10.29
CA SER A 100 8.03 -6.19 -8.89
C SER A 100 9.03 -5.29 -8.19
N HIS A 101 10.14 -4.96 -8.86
CA HIS A 101 11.14 -4.00 -8.35
C HIS A 101 10.56 -2.59 -8.24
N TYR A 102 9.69 -2.23 -9.19
CA TYR A 102 9.03 -0.93 -9.24
C TYR A 102 8.02 -0.81 -8.10
N LEU A 103 7.14 -1.80 -7.92
CA LEU A 103 6.26 -1.90 -6.76
C LEU A 103 7.04 -1.89 -5.46
N ALA A 104 8.15 -2.62 -5.37
CA ALA A 104 9.00 -2.62 -4.18
C ALA A 104 9.54 -1.22 -3.87
N LYS A 105 9.92 -0.42 -4.89
CA LYS A 105 10.29 1.00 -4.72
C LYS A 105 9.17 1.81 -4.07
N TYR A 106 7.92 1.56 -4.44
CA TYR A 106 6.73 2.23 -3.87
C TYR A 106 6.12 1.51 -2.66
N LEU A 107 6.75 0.44 -2.17
CA LEU A 107 6.37 -0.26 -0.95
C LEU A 107 7.49 -0.16 0.10
N THR A 108 8.51 0.67 -0.14
CA THR A 108 9.60 0.91 0.80
C THR A 108 9.11 1.55 2.09
N VAL A 109 9.92 1.39 3.14
CA VAL A 109 9.67 1.96 4.47
C VAL A 109 9.48 3.47 4.38
N ASP A 110 10.27 4.19 3.59
CA ASP A 110 10.13 5.64 3.43
C ASP A 110 8.78 6.04 2.84
N LEU A 111 8.31 5.29 1.83
CA LEU A 111 6.97 5.49 1.27
C LEU A 111 5.86 4.89 2.15
N LEU A 112 6.18 4.10 3.17
CA LEU A 112 5.28 3.65 4.25
C LEU A 112 5.32 4.57 5.48
N LEU A 113 6.25 5.53 5.54
CA LEU A 113 6.32 6.54 6.59
C LEU A 113 5.83 7.92 6.12
N SER A 114 5.95 8.27 4.84
CA SER A 114 5.59 9.60 4.28
C SER A 114 4.12 10.03 4.33
N ALA A 115 3.15 9.12 4.17
CA ALA A 115 1.72 9.44 4.21
C ALA A 115 1.19 9.71 5.63
N PRO A 116 0.15 10.56 5.76
CA PRO A 116 -0.53 10.79 7.02
C PRO A 116 -1.09 9.51 7.65
N LYS A 117 -1.10 9.46 8.99
CA LYS A 117 -1.63 8.34 9.77
C LYS A 117 -3.09 8.07 9.40
N GLY A 118 -3.44 6.79 9.22
CA GLY A 118 -4.82 6.36 8.89
C GLY A 118 -5.15 6.33 7.38
N VAL A 119 -4.27 6.83 6.52
CA VAL A 119 -4.49 6.80 5.06
C VAL A 119 -4.05 5.45 4.47
N ARG A 120 -4.95 4.76 3.77
CA ARG A 120 -4.61 3.52 3.05
C ARG A 120 -3.73 3.82 1.83
N ARG A 121 -2.45 3.49 1.89
CA ARG A 121 -1.47 3.81 0.81
C ARG A 121 -1.65 2.95 -0.43
N VAL A 122 -1.94 1.67 -0.25
CA VAL A 122 -2.07 0.71 -1.35
C VAL A 122 -3.51 0.25 -1.47
N THR A 123 -4.05 0.31 -2.69
CA THR A 123 -5.36 -0.22 -3.05
C THR A 123 -5.25 -1.08 -4.29
N CYS A 124 -6.10 -2.09 -4.43
CA CYS A 124 -6.09 -2.96 -5.60
C CYS A 124 -7.51 -3.37 -6.00
N SER A 125 -7.67 -3.86 -7.23
CA SER A 125 -8.91 -4.46 -7.69
C SER A 125 -9.24 -5.73 -6.90
N ARG A 126 -10.53 -6.05 -6.79
CA ARG A 126 -11.02 -7.26 -6.08
C ARG A 126 -10.34 -8.52 -6.63
N GLY A 127 -9.90 -9.41 -5.73
CA GLY A 127 -9.24 -10.67 -6.08
C GLY A 127 -7.71 -10.58 -6.20
N ILE A 128 -7.12 -9.40 -6.02
CA ILE A 128 -5.66 -9.24 -5.94
C ILE A 128 -5.22 -9.35 -4.47
N VAL A 129 -4.53 -10.44 -4.13
CA VAL A 129 -3.82 -10.62 -2.85
C VAL A 129 -2.36 -10.20 -2.98
N LEU A 130 -2.00 -9.01 -2.48
CA LEU A 130 -0.64 -8.45 -2.65
C LEU A 130 0.45 -9.20 -1.87
N LEU A 131 0.10 -9.72 -0.70
CA LEU A 131 0.99 -10.46 0.17
C LEU A 131 0.37 -11.84 0.39
N GLU A 132 0.83 -12.82 -0.39
CA GLU A 132 0.50 -14.21 -0.12
C GLU A 132 1.12 -14.57 1.23
N LYS A 133 0.27 -14.90 2.20
CA LYS A 133 0.74 -15.47 3.46
C LYS A 133 1.25 -16.86 3.14
N SER A 134 2.57 -17.03 3.15
CA SER A 134 3.16 -18.36 3.21
C SER A 134 2.55 -19.10 4.40
N ALA A 135 2.05 -20.31 4.15
CA ALA A 135 1.56 -21.22 5.19
C ALA A 135 2.75 -21.70 6.03
N GLN A 136 3.35 -20.81 6.80
CA GLN A 136 4.33 -21.17 7.80
C GLN A 136 3.57 -21.83 8.96
N GLY A 137 4.03 -22.99 9.42
CA GLY A 137 3.45 -23.73 10.56
C GLY A 137 3.59 -23.02 11.91
N HIS A 138 3.75 -21.70 11.91
CA HIS A 138 3.84 -20.85 13.08
C HIS A 138 2.48 -20.22 13.34
N MET A 139 1.91 -20.54 14.50
CA MET A 139 0.68 -19.91 14.97
C MET A 139 1.05 -18.65 15.76
N TRP A 140 0.71 -17.50 15.22
CA TRP A 140 0.85 -16.23 15.92
C TRP A 140 -0.36 -16.03 16.83
N THR A 141 -0.12 -15.88 18.13
CA THR A 141 -1.16 -15.55 19.12
C THR A 141 -0.87 -14.17 19.69
N LEU A 142 -1.85 -13.27 19.61
CA LEU A 142 -1.78 -11.98 20.30
C LEU A 142 -2.21 -12.17 21.75
N LEU A 143 -1.29 -11.98 22.68
CA LEU A 143 -1.58 -11.93 24.11
C LEU A 143 -1.70 -10.46 24.54
N LYS A 144 -2.87 -10.06 25.02
CA LYS A 144 -3.08 -8.73 25.60
C LYS A 144 -2.95 -8.81 27.12
N ALA A 145 -1.79 -8.47 27.64
CA ALA A 145 -1.50 -8.40 29.07
C ALA A 145 -0.53 -7.25 29.37
N ASN A 146 -0.43 -6.87 30.64
CA ASN A 146 0.54 -5.88 31.07
C ASN A 146 1.98 -6.38 30.80
N ILE A 147 2.83 -5.53 30.24
CA ILE A 147 4.19 -5.92 29.84
C ILE A 147 5.04 -6.36 31.03
N LEU A 148 4.88 -5.74 32.19
CA LEU A 148 5.61 -6.11 33.41
C LEU A 148 5.17 -7.49 33.90
N TYR A 149 3.89 -7.84 33.77
CA TYR A 149 3.38 -9.17 34.11
C TYR A 149 3.90 -10.26 33.17
N LEU A 150 3.98 -9.96 31.87
CA LEU A 150 4.57 -10.87 30.90
C LEU A 150 6.07 -11.03 31.15
N TYR A 151 6.77 -9.92 31.42
CA TYR A 151 8.19 -9.94 31.74
C TYR A 151 8.46 -10.71 33.03
N SER A 152 7.74 -10.49 34.12
CA SER A 152 7.94 -11.23 35.37
C SER A 152 7.74 -12.73 35.20
N SER A 153 6.87 -13.15 34.28
CA SER A 153 6.62 -14.56 33.98
C SER A 153 7.67 -15.16 33.03
N LEU A 154 8.30 -14.35 32.18
CA LEU A 154 9.18 -14.79 31.10
C LEU A 154 10.62 -14.26 31.21
N PHE A 155 10.97 -13.57 32.31
CA PHE A 155 12.23 -12.82 32.44
C PHE A 155 13.46 -13.69 32.21
N ARG A 156 13.38 -14.97 32.58
CA ARG A 156 14.46 -15.95 32.39
C ARG A 156 14.78 -16.25 30.91
N LEU A 157 13.81 -16.04 30.03
CA LEU A 157 13.92 -16.26 28.59
C LEU A 157 13.96 -14.94 27.81
N ALA A 158 13.79 -13.80 28.51
CA ALA A 158 13.74 -12.48 27.94
C ALA A 158 15.13 -12.02 27.51
N VAL A 159 15.22 -11.56 26.27
CA VAL A 159 16.40 -10.99 25.62
C VAL A 159 15.99 -9.71 24.92
N GLN A 160 16.97 -8.87 24.55
CA GLN A 160 16.72 -7.61 23.82
C GLN A 160 15.67 -6.72 24.51
N LEU A 161 15.96 -6.31 25.75
CA LEU A 161 15.10 -5.41 26.50
C LEU A 161 15.14 -4.01 25.87
N GLY A 162 13.97 -3.45 25.61
CA GLY A 162 13.79 -2.07 25.17
C GLY A 162 13.07 -1.26 26.25
N TYR A 163 13.60 -0.08 26.56
CA TYR A 163 13.04 0.85 27.53
C TYR A 163 12.55 2.12 26.83
N ASP A 164 11.56 2.80 27.41
CA ASP A 164 11.14 4.12 26.95
C ASP A 164 12.05 5.25 27.50
N GLU A 165 11.74 6.49 27.14
CA GLU A 165 12.51 7.69 27.55
C GLU A 165 12.54 7.90 29.08
N GLU A 166 11.57 7.32 29.80
CA GLU A 166 11.46 7.38 31.26
C GLU A 166 12.16 6.18 31.94
N GLY A 167 12.74 5.25 31.16
CA GLY A 167 13.44 4.07 31.66
C GLY A 167 12.52 2.90 32.03
N THR A 168 11.24 2.94 31.63
CA THR A 168 10.29 1.85 31.86
C THR A 168 10.37 0.81 30.75
N LEU A 169 10.22 -0.48 31.11
CA LEU A 169 10.28 -1.58 30.13
C LEU A 169 9.14 -1.46 29.11
N ALA A 170 9.49 -1.24 27.85
CA ALA A 170 8.58 -1.01 26.73
C ALA A 170 8.52 -2.20 25.75
N SER A 171 9.58 -3.00 25.65
CA SER A 171 9.58 -4.23 24.84
C SER A 171 10.62 -5.25 25.33
N PHE A 172 10.39 -6.53 25.02
CA PHE A 172 11.39 -7.59 25.15
C PHE A 172 11.10 -8.71 24.16
N VAL A 173 12.13 -9.45 23.76
CA VAL A 173 12.03 -10.63 22.91
C VAL A 173 12.23 -11.87 23.76
N VAL A 174 11.56 -12.97 23.45
CA VAL A 174 11.70 -14.24 24.19
C VAL A 174 12.40 -15.25 23.30
N THR A 175 13.48 -15.87 23.80
CA THR A 175 14.14 -16.96 23.08
C THR A 175 13.27 -18.23 23.08
N LYS A 176 13.45 -19.10 22.07
CA LYS A 176 12.56 -20.27 21.84
C LYS A 176 12.30 -21.05 23.14
N LEU A 177 11.03 -21.20 23.49
CA LEU A 177 10.57 -22.22 24.43
C LEU A 177 10.88 -23.59 23.82
N THR A 178 11.98 -24.22 24.24
CA THR A 178 12.18 -25.65 23.99
C THR A 178 11.07 -26.40 24.71
N LYS A 179 10.12 -26.98 23.96
CA LYS A 179 9.22 -28.00 24.51
C LYS A 179 10.09 -29.19 24.91
N GLU A 180 10.35 -29.36 26.20
CA GLU A 180 10.81 -30.64 26.71
C GLU A 180 9.73 -31.69 26.39
N LYS A 181 10.07 -32.66 25.55
CA LYS A 181 9.26 -33.89 25.43
C LYS A 181 9.34 -34.58 26.78
N LYS A 182 8.25 -34.59 27.54
CA LYS A 182 8.09 -35.55 28.64
C LYS A 182 8.02 -36.96 28.02
N THR A 183 9.05 -37.74 28.27
CA THR A 183 9.11 -39.19 28.05
C THR A 183 8.17 -39.92 29.00
#